data_AF-A0A3D5P717-F1
#
_entry.id   AF-A0A3D5P717-F1
#
_cell.length_a   1.000
_cell.length_b   1.000
_cell.length_c   1.000
_cell.angle_alpha   90.00
_cell.angle_beta   90.00
_cell.angle_gamma   90.00
#
_symmetry.space_group_name_H-M   'P 1'
#
loop_
_entity.id
_entity.type
_entity.pdbx_description
1 polymer ?
#
loop_
_entity_poly.entity_id
_entity_poly.type
_entity_poly.pdbx_seq_one_letter_code
_entity_poly.pdbx_strand_id
1 'polypeptide(L)' 'DQPRDQLGLVELPRGTAVVASPYPRPIPGVPVEQNLHGISFAVANATGGIARLINETGMAQSADSIIDLIRSRI' A
#
# COMPACT_ATOMS: atom_id res chain seq x y z
N ASP A 1 11.88 -0.11 4.24
CA ASP A 1 10.61 -0.52 4.85
C ASP A 1 9.56 0.57 4.72
N GLN A 2 8.40 0.22 4.15
CA GLN A 2 7.25 1.11 4.05
C GLN A 2 6.38 0.93 5.32
N PRO A 3 6.03 2.01 6.05
CA PRO A 3 5.09 1.93 7.16
C PRO A 3 3.75 1.33 6.73
N ARG A 4 3.09 0.56 7.60
CA ARG A 4 1.86 -0.19 7.26
C ARG A 4 0.69 0.71 6.82
N ASP A 5 0.62 1.91 7.36
CA ASP A 5 -0.43 2.89 7.13
C ASP A 5 -0.12 3.86 5.98
N GLN A 6 1.02 3.68 5.31
CA GLN A 6 1.49 4.52 4.21
C GLN A 6 1.65 3.70 2.93
N LEU A 7 1.37 4.37 1.80
CA LEU A 7 1.71 3.87 0.48
C LEU A 7 2.94 4.62 -0.02
N GLY A 8 3.76 3.96 -0.83
CA GLY A 8 4.85 4.57 -1.58
C GLY A 8 4.69 4.32 -3.07
N LEU A 9 5.48 5.02 -3.87
CA LEU A 9 5.58 4.80 -5.31
C LEU A 9 7.04 4.59 -5.69
N VAL A 10 7.26 3.72 -6.67
CA VAL A 10 8.55 3.56 -7.32
C VAL A 10 8.36 3.48 -8.82
N GLU A 11 9.18 4.19 -9.58
CA GLU A 11 9.17 4.12 -11.04
C GLU A 11 9.94 2.88 -11.51
N LEU A 12 9.32 2.10 -12.40
CA LEU A 12 9.91 0.94 -13.05
C LEU A 12 9.96 1.15 -14.56
N PRO A 13 10.78 0.40 -15.31
CA PRO A 13 10.85 0.52 -16.77
C PRO A 13 9.51 0.31 -17.51
N ARG A 14 8.54 -0.35 -16.86
CA ARG A 14 7.23 -0.69 -17.43
C ARG A 14 6.07 0.12 -16.83
N GLY A 15 6.35 1.12 -16.00
CA GLY A 15 5.36 1.94 -15.32
C GLY A 15 5.64 2.10 -13.82
N THR A 16 4.69 2.64 -13.08
CA THR A 16 4.84 2.90 -11.64
C THR A 16 4.34 1.72 -10.82
N ALA A 17 5.10 1.31 -9.80
CA ALA A 17 4.66 0.32 -8.82
C ALA A 17 4.31 0.99 -7.48
N VAL A 18 3.24 0.50 -6.86
CA VAL A 18 2.85 0.87 -5.50
C VAL A 18 3.63 0.03 -4.50
N VAL A 19 4.24 0.69 -3.52
CA VAL A 19 4.97 0.07 -2.43
C VAL A 19 4.10 0.11 -1.17
N ALA A 20 4.03 -1.01 -0.47
CA ALA A 20 3.30 -1.13 0.79
C ALA A 20 4.01 -2.11 1.73
N SER A 21 3.69 -2.05 3.01
CA SER A 21 4.34 -2.90 4.02
C SER A 21 4.12 -4.39 3.74
N PRO A 22 5.15 -5.25 3.81
CA PRO A 22 5.00 -6.70 3.65
C PRO A 22 4.48 -7.38 4.93
N TYR A 23 4.21 -6.63 6.00
CA TYR A 23 3.75 -7.16 7.27
C TYR A 23 2.22 -7.00 7.40
N PRO A 24 1.49 -8.03 7.89
CA PRO A 24 0.08 -7.92 8.23
C PRO A 24 -0.14 -7.02 9.45
N ARG A 25 -1.40 -6.91 9.88
CA ARG A 25 -1.72 -6.35 11.19
C ARG A 25 -0.99 -7.13 12.29
N PRO A 26 -0.54 -6.47 13.38
CA PRO A 26 0.16 -7.13 14.47
C PRO A 26 -0.80 -8.11 15.14
N ILE A 27 -0.29 -9.29 15.49
CA ILE A 27 -1.05 -10.28 16.25
C ILE A 27 -0.69 -10.06 17.73
N PRO A 28 -1.66 -9.80 18.63
CA PRO A 28 -1.37 -9.61 20.04
C PRO A 28 -0.55 -10.75 20.63
N GLY A 29 0.56 -10.43 21.30
CA GLY A 29 1.45 -11.41 21.93
C GLY A 29 2.42 -12.13 20.98
N VAL A 30 2.40 -11.83 19.67
CA VAL A 30 3.33 -12.42 18.69
C VAL A 30 4.37 -11.37 18.29
N PRO A 31 5.68 -11.62 18.52
CA PRO A 31 6.75 -10.76 18.02
C PRO A 31 6.69 -10.59 16.50
N VAL A 32 7.07 -9.42 15.99
CA VAL A 32 6.97 -9.11 14.55
C VAL A 32 7.84 -10.05 13.71
N GLU A 33 8.96 -10.49 14.24
CA GLU A 33 9.91 -11.41 13.62
C GLU A 33 9.32 -12.82 13.44
N GLN A 34 8.31 -13.17 14.24
CA GLN A 34 7.57 -14.43 14.17
C GLN A 34 6.24 -14.27 13.41
N ASN A 35 5.91 -13.05 12.99
CA ASN A 35 4.72 -12.79 12.21
C ASN A 35 4.98 -13.15 10.75
N LEU A 36 3.94 -13.65 10.06
CA LEU A 36 4.04 -13.94 8.64
C LEU A 36 4.31 -12.64 7.89
N HIS A 37 5.19 -12.66 6.89
CA HIS A 37 5.46 -11.51 6.03
C HIS A 37 5.68 -11.95 4.59
N GLY A 38 5.40 -11.05 3.65
CA GLY A 38 5.64 -11.33 2.24
C GLY A 38 4.86 -10.45 1.28
N ILE A 39 5.07 -10.69 -0.02
CA ILE A 39 4.47 -9.91 -1.12
C ILE A 39 2.94 -9.94 -1.04
N SER A 40 2.33 -11.06 -0.66
CA SER A 40 0.87 -11.16 -0.53
C SER A 40 0.31 -10.13 0.46
N PHE A 41 1.00 -9.87 1.57
CA PHE A 41 0.59 -8.83 2.52
C PHE A 41 0.87 -7.43 2.01
N ALA A 42 1.95 -7.21 1.26
CA ALA A 42 2.18 -5.93 0.58
C ALA A 42 1.04 -5.60 -0.39
N VAL A 43 0.60 -6.57 -1.20
CA VAL A 43 -0.55 -6.41 -2.10
C VAL A 43 -1.83 -6.13 -1.32
N ALA A 44 -2.10 -6.87 -0.24
CA ALA A 44 -3.28 -6.64 0.58
C ALA A 44 -3.30 -5.24 1.22
N ASN A 45 -2.16 -4.79 1.75
CA ASN A 45 -2.00 -3.46 2.33
C ASN A 45 -2.14 -2.36 1.26
N ALA A 46 -1.55 -2.54 0.07
CA ALA A 46 -1.69 -1.61 -1.04
C ALA A 46 -3.16 -1.43 -1.44
N THR A 47 -3.88 -2.55 -1.62
CA THR A 47 -5.31 -2.56 -1.94
C THR A 47 -6.14 -1.83 -0.89
N GLY A 48 -5.89 -2.07 0.40
CA GLY A 48 -6.60 -1.39 1.49
C GLY A 48 -6.34 0.11 1.51
N GLY A 49 -5.08 0.54 1.33
CA GLY A 49 -4.71 1.95 1.26
C GLY A 49 -5.35 2.67 0.06
N ILE A 50 -5.36 2.03 -1.11
CA ILE A 50 -6.01 2.56 -2.32
C ILE A 50 -7.52 2.68 -2.09
N ALA A 51 -8.17 1.66 -1.55
CA ALA A 51 -9.59 1.68 -1.24
C ALA A 51 -9.95 2.82 -0.27
N ARG A 52 -9.11 3.06 0.75
CA ARG A 52 -9.27 4.21 1.66
C ARG A 52 -9.21 5.54 0.90
N LEU A 53 -8.19 5.72 0.05
CA LEU A 53 -8.04 6.95 -0.75
C LEU A 53 -9.23 7.18 -1.68
N ILE A 54 -9.72 6.12 -2.34
CA ILE A 54 -10.93 6.17 -3.17
C ILE A 54 -12.13 6.62 -2.34
N ASN A 55 -12.32 6.04 -1.16
CA ASN A 55 -13.44 6.35 -0.29
C ASN A 55 -13.39 7.80 0.24
N GLU A 56 -12.19 8.31 0.53
CA GLU A 56 -11.98 9.69 1.02
C GLU A 56 -12.18 10.74 -0.08
N THR A 57 -11.81 10.44 -1.32
CA THR A 57 -11.78 11.42 -2.41
C THR A 57 -12.90 11.28 -3.42
N GLY A 58 -13.59 10.13 -3.45
CA GLY A 58 -14.54 9.77 -4.50
C GLY A 58 -13.89 9.54 -5.87
N MET A 59 -12.55 9.52 -5.97
CA MET A 59 -11.81 9.38 -7.22
C MET A 59 -11.38 7.93 -7.45
N ALA A 60 -11.97 7.25 -8.44
CA ALA A 60 -11.59 5.89 -8.86
C ALA A 60 -11.74 5.69 -10.37
N GLN A 61 -11.36 6.68 -11.18
CA GLN A 61 -11.65 6.63 -12.62
C GLN A 61 -10.59 5.87 -13.43
N SER A 62 -9.34 5.82 -12.97
CA SER A 62 -8.25 5.07 -13.64
C SER A 62 -7.08 4.76 -12.70
N ALA A 63 -6.22 3.82 -13.09
CA ALA A 63 -4.98 3.54 -12.37
C ALA A 63 -4.07 4.78 -12.28
N ASP A 64 -3.95 5.56 -13.35
CA ASP A 64 -3.16 6.80 -13.37
C ASP A 64 -3.68 7.83 -12.36
N SER A 65 -5.00 8.00 -12.26
CA SER A 65 -5.60 8.91 -11.27
C SER A 65 -5.31 8.49 -9.83
N ILE A 66 -5.22 7.18 -9.57
CA ILE A 66 -4.84 6.64 -8.25
C ILE A 66 -3.35 6.86 -8.00
N ILE A 67 -2.50 6.66 -9.00
CA ILE A 67 -1.05 6.92 -8.89
C ILE A 67 -0.80 8.40 -8.59
N ASP A 68 -1.46 9.32 -9.30
CA ASP A 68 -1.35 10.76 -9.04
C ASP A 68 -1.88 11.13 -7.65
N LEU A 69 -2.97 10.51 -7.22
CA LEU A 69 -3.51 10.70 -5.88
C LEU A 69 -2.52 10.23 -4.80
N ILE A 70 -1.92 9.05 -4.95
CA ILE A 70 -0.88 8.57 -4.03
C ILE A 70 0.30 9.53 -4.03
N ARG A 71 0.75 9.98 -5.22
CA ARG A 71 1.86 10.94 -5.36
C ARG A 71 1.59 12.26 -4.64
N SER A 72 0.34 12.71 -4.53
CA SER A 72 -0.04 13.92 -3.79
C SER A 72 -0.04 13.76 -2.26
N ARG A 73 0.15 12.54 -1.74
CA ARG A 73 0.03 12.17 -0.33
C ARG A 73 1.33 11.64 0.30
N ILE A 74 2.39 11.48 -0.50
CA ILE A 74 3.73 11.03 -0.07
C ILE A 74 4.68 12.20 0.14
#